data_AF-A0A161JP52-F1
#
_entry.id   AF-A0A161JP52-F1
#
_cell.length_a   1.000
_cell.length_b   1.000
_cell.length_c   1.000
_cell.angle_alpha   90.00
_cell.angle_beta   90.00
_cell.angle_gamma   90.00
#
_symmetry.space_group_name_H-M   'P 1'
#
loop_
_entity.id
_entity.type
_entity.pdbx_description
1 polymer ?
#
loop_
_entity_poly.entity_id
_entity_poly.type
_entity_poly.pdbx_seq_one_letter_code
_entity_poly.pdbx_strand_id
1 'polypeptide(L)' 'MVTPIKKRPSEEHLPNYAKHHNRFVNTHRYVIERTIASIKTWRIFHTDYRRPLRTFRDAFNAVRGLIFFTRQKTNFA' A
#
# COMPACT_ATOMS: atom_id res chain seq x y z
N MET A 1 -1.54 14.81 -9.89
CA MET A 1 -2.60 14.79 -8.85
C MET A 1 -3.89 15.23 -9.52
N VAL A 2 -4.91 14.38 -9.58
CA VAL A 2 -6.21 14.77 -10.17
C VAL A 2 -7.01 15.52 -9.12
N THR A 3 -7.45 16.73 -9.45
CA THR A 3 -8.17 17.62 -8.54
C THR A 3 -9.68 17.44 -8.68
N PRO A 4 -10.43 17.30 -7.57
CA PRO A 4 -11.88 17.30 -7.61
C PRO A 4 -12.43 18.60 -8.22
N ILE A 5 -13.47 18.48 -9.04
CA ILE A 5 -14.18 19.61 -9.62
C ILE A 5 -14.92 20.34 -8.51
N LYS A 6 -14.62 21.63 -8.35
CA LYS A 6 -15.28 22.49 -7.35
C LYS A 6 -16.54 23.11 -7.94
N LYS A 7 -17.53 23.33 -7.07
CA LYS A 7 -18.73 24.09 -7.37
C LYS A 7 -18.34 25.53 -7.71
N ARG A 8 -18.89 26.09 -8.79
CA ARG A 8 -18.64 27.50 -9.14
C ARG A 8 -19.49 28.42 -8.26
N PRO A 9 -19.04 29.66 -7.96
CA PRO A 9 -19.79 30.59 -7.14
C PRO A 9 -21.19 30.93 -7.69
N SER A 10 -21.36 30.88 -9.01
CA SER A 10 -22.60 31.18 -9.72
C SER A 10 -23.58 30.01 -9.79
N GLU A 11 -23.15 28.79 -9.46
CA GLU A 11 -24.01 27.61 -9.51
C GLU A 11 -24.62 27.37 -8.14
N GLU A 12 -25.87 26.92 -8.06
CA GLU A 12 -26.49 26.57 -6.78
C GLU A 12 -26.04 25.18 -6.29
N HIS A 13 -25.79 24.26 -7.22
CA HIS A 13 -25.41 22.88 -6.93
C HIS A 13 -24.25 22.41 -7.80
N LEU A 14 -23.45 21.47 -7.27
CA LEU A 14 -22.44 20.80 -8.08
C LEU A 14 -23.15 19.88 -9.09
N PRO A 15 -22.84 19.97 -10.40
CA PRO A 15 -23.44 19.11 -11.41
C PRO A 15 -23.29 17.62 -11.07
N ASN A 16 -24.28 16.80 -11.42
CA ASN A 16 -24.26 15.37 -11.09
C ASN A 16 -23.05 14.65 -11.71
N TYR A 17 -22.66 14.99 -12.94
CA TYR A 17 -21.46 14.42 -13.56
C TYR A 17 -20.19 14.72 -12.74
N ALA A 18 -20.09 15.94 -12.19
CA ALA A 18 -18.97 16.35 -11.36
C ALA A 18 -18.98 15.63 -10.00
N LYS A 19 -20.17 15.35 -9.43
CA LYS A 19 -20.29 14.49 -8.25
C LYS A 19 -19.79 13.07 -8.52
N HIS A 20 -20.18 12.46 -9.64
CA HIS A 20 -19.74 11.12 -10.03
C HIS A 20 -18.22 11.07 -10.25
N HIS A 21 -17.67 12.05 -10.97
CA HIS A 21 -16.23 12.18 -11.18
C HIS A 21 -15.48 12.33 -9.84
N ASN A 22 -15.92 13.25 -8.98
CA ASN A 22 -15.29 13.48 -7.68
C ASN A 22 -15.35 12.24 -6.79
N ARG A 23 -16.47 11.50 -6.81
CA ARG A 23 -16.60 10.24 -6.08
C ARG A 23 -15.57 9.23 -6.55
N PHE A 24 -15.45 9.02 -7.86
CA PHE A 24 -14.47 8.12 -8.46
C PHE A 24 -13.03 8.48 -8.03
N VAL A 25 -12.65 9.76 -8.16
CA VAL A 25 -11.31 10.23 -7.78
C VAL A 25 -11.07 10.07 -6.27
N ASN A 26 -12.05 10.46 -5.44
CA ASN A 26 -11.92 10.39 -3.99
C ASN A 26 -11.85 8.95 -3.46
N THR A 27 -12.56 7.99 -4.08
CA THR A 27 -12.48 6.58 -3.72
C THR A 27 -11.04 6.06 -3.82
N HIS A 28 -10.34 6.39 -4.90
CA HIS A 28 -8.93 5.98 -5.07
C HIS A 28 -7.99 6.77 -4.17
N ARG A 29 -8.18 8.09 -4.11
CA ARG A 29 -7.33 8.98 -3.32
C ARG A 29 -7.31 8.60 -1.84
N TYR A 30 -8.47 8.30 -1.26
CA TYR A 30 -8.57 7.90 0.13
C TYR A 30 -7.80 6.61 0.43
N VAL A 31 -7.87 5.61 -0.46
CA VAL A 31 -7.09 4.37 -0.28
C VAL A 31 -5.61 4.67 -0.32
N ILE A 32 -5.15 5.45 -1.31
CA ILE A 32 -3.74 5.83 -1.44
C ILE A 32 -3.25 6.62 -0.21
N GLU A 33 -3.97 7.67 0.20
CA GLU A 33 -3.61 8.50 1.35
C GLU A 33 -3.59 7.68 2.64
N ARG A 34 -4.58 6.80 2.84
CA ARG A 34 -4.62 5.89 3.99
C ARG A 34 -3.44 4.92 3.96
N THR A 35 -3.13 4.31 2.82
CA THR A 35 -1.97 3.42 2.67
C THR A 35 -0.67 4.16 2.97
N ILE A 36 -0.49 5.38 2.44
CA ILE A 36 0.68 6.21 2.73
C ILE A 36 0.75 6.55 4.23
N ALA A 37 -0.36 6.93 4.84
CA ALA A 37 -0.42 7.22 6.27
C ALA A 37 -0.06 5.97 7.09
N SER A 38 -0.64 4.82 6.77
CA SER A 38 -0.31 3.55 7.41
C SER A 38 1.19 3.21 7.28
N ILE A 39 1.76 3.30 6.08
CA ILE A 39 3.19 3.07 5.85
C ILE A 39 4.04 4.05 6.67
N LYS A 40 3.68 5.34 6.69
CA LYS A 40 4.34 6.37 7.50
C LYS A 40 4.17 6.15 9.00
N THR A 41 3.15 5.43 9.46
CA THR A 41 2.96 5.11 10.88
C THR A 41 3.64 3.80 11.27
N TRP A 42 3.88 2.89 10.32
CA TRP A 42 4.42 1.57 10.60
C TRP A 42 5.80 1.64 11.22
N ARG A 43 5.86 1.21 12.49
CA ARG A 43 7.09 1.13 13.28
C ARG A 43 8.16 0.28 12.61
N ILE A 44 7.81 -0.72 11.78
CA ILE A 44 8.80 -1.57 11.10
C ILE A 44 9.65 -0.82 10.07
N PHE A 45 9.13 0.28 9.50
CA PHE A 45 9.91 1.14 8.61
C PHE A 45 10.77 2.16 9.37
N HIS A 46 10.29 2.62 10.53
CA HIS A 46 11.00 3.57 11.40
C HIS A 46 12.00 2.92 12.34
N THR A 47 11.76 1.66 12.69
CA THR A 47 12.71 0.84 13.42
C THR A 47 13.60 0.27 12.35
N ASP A 48 14.85 0.74 12.27
CA ASP A 48 15.86 0.11 11.42
C ASP A 48 15.69 -1.41 11.51
N TYR A 49 15.59 -2.06 10.36
CA TYR A 49 15.65 -3.52 10.29
C TYR A 49 16.83 -3.95 11.18
N ARG A 50 16.53 -4.59 12.31
CA ARG A 50 17.47 -4.76 13.44
C ARG A 50 18.68 -5.63 13.10
N ARG A 51 18.73 -6.17 11.88
CA ARG A 51 19.83 -6.97 11.34
C ARG A 51 20.60 -6.11 10.34
N PRO A 52 21.93 -6.09 10.38
CA PRO A 52 22.73 -5.37 9.39
C PRO A 52 22.26 -5.70 7.97
N LEU A 53 22.03 -4.70 7.10
CA LEU A 53 21.55 -4.91 5.73
C LEU A 53 22.40 -5.93 4.95
N ARG A 54 23.71 -5.98 5.25
CA ARG A 54 24.64 -6.99 4.72
C ARG A 54 24.21 -8.45 4.97
N THR A 55 23.44 -8.72 6.03
CA THR A 55 22.93 -10.06 6.39
C THR A 55 21.53 -10.35 5.84
N PHE A 56 20.87 -9.38 5.21
CA PHE A 56 19.53 -9.55 4.64
C PHE A 56 19.49 -10.66 3.58
N ARG A 57 20.52 -10.71 2.71
CA ARG A 57 20.64 -11.73 1.67
C ARG A 57 20.71 -13.13 2.26
N ASP A 58 21.48 -13.31 3.33
CA ASP A 58 21.64 -14.61 3.99
C ASP A 58 20.33 -15.05 4.67
N ALA A 59 19.67 -14.13 5.37
CA ALA A 59 18.37 -14.38 5.98
C ALA A 59 17.31 -14.76 4.93
N PHE A 60 17.27 -14.05 3.80
CA PHE A 60 16.37 -14.36 2.69
C PHE A 60 16.64 -15.75 2.09
N ASN A 61 17.91 -16.07 1.85
CA ASN A 61 18.31 -17.37 1.30
C ASN A 61 17.97 -18.52 2.26
N ALA A 62 18.19 -18.34 3.57
CA ALA A 62 17.85 -19.32 4.59
C ALA A 62 16.34 -19.59 4.63
N VAL A 63 15.51 -18.54 4.68
CA VAL A 63 14.04 -18.66 4.66
C VAL A 63 13.56 -19.34 3.38
N ARG A 64 14.11 -18.94 2.23
CA ARG A 64 13.83 -19.58 0.94
C ARG A 64 14.15 -21.08 1.00
N GLY A 65 15.34 -21.46 1.47
CA GLY A 65 15.75 -22.85 1.62
C GLY A 65 14.82 -23.65 2.54
N LEU A 66 14.43 -23.08 3.67
CA LEU A 66 13.45 -23.67 4.60
C LEU A 66 12.10 -23.94 3.95
N ILE A 67 11.56 -22.99 3.17
CA ILE A 67 10.27 -23.17 2.45
C ILE A 67 10.36 -24.31 1.43
N PHE A 68 11.47 -24.41 0.69
CA PHE A 68 11.65 -25.50 -0.26
C PHE A 68 11.87 -26.85 0.43
N PHE A 69 12.62 -26.87 1.53
CA PHE A 69 12.80 -28.08 2.33
C PHE A 69 11.47 -28.61 2.89
N THR A 70 10.64 -27.73 3.46
CA THR A 70 9.32 -28.13 3.99
C THR A 70 8.38 -28.61 2.87
N ARG A 71 8.38 -27.93 1.71
CA ARG A 71 7.58 -28.36 0.55
C ARG A 71 8.04 -29.69 -0.05
N GLN A 72 9.35 -29.95 -0.10
CA GLN A 72 9.84 -31.25 -0.55
C GLN A 72 9.41 -32.34 0.43
N LYS A 73 9.54 -32.10 1.74
CA LYS A 73 9.12 -33.06 2.78
C LYS A 73 7.64 -33.43 2.69
N THR A 74 6.75 -32.51 2.29
CA THR A 74 5.32 -32.79 2.08
C THR A 74 5.00 -33.56 0.80
N ASN A 75 5.92 -33.59 -0.18
CA ASN A 75 5.75 -34.38 -1.41
C ASN A 75 6.26 -35.83 -1.26
N PHE A 76 6.98 -36.13 -0.18
CA PHE A 76 7.52 -37.46 0.14
C PHE A 76 6.77 -38.17 1.28
N ALA A 77 5.69 -37.57 1.81
CA ALA A 77 4.77 -38.16 2.78
C ALA A 77 3.43 -38.45 2.08
#